data_AF-A0A1G1D8Q6-F1
#
_entry.id   AF-A0A1G1D8Q6-F1
#
_cell.length_a   1.000
_cell.length_b   1.000
_cell.length_c   1.000
_cell.angle_alpha   90.00
_cell.angle_beta   90.00
_cell.angle_gamma   90.00
#
_symmetry.space_group_name_H-M   'P 1'
#
loop_
_entity.id
_entity.type
_entity.pdbx_description
1 polymer ?
#
loop_
_entity_poly.entity_id
_entity_poly.type
_entity_poly.pdbx_seq_one_letter_code
_entity_poly.pdbx_strand_id
1 'polypeptide(L)' 'MKKSDRYSTSSLPEAQFEHGSRGRVLKNKVGIKRGKEMDEAESVALAVAIDKLPLEQRL' A
#
# COMPACT_ATOMS: atom_id res chain seq x y z
N MET A 1 5.90 -4.17 -27.01
CA MET A 1 6.67 -4.59 -25.81
C MET A 1 6.02 -5.84 -25.25
N LYS A 2 6.74 -6.97 -25.18
CA LYS A 2 6.23 -8.14 -24.45
C LYS A 2 6.17 -7.76 -22.97
N LYS A 3 4.96 -7.52 -22.45
CA LYS A 3 4.69 -7.13 -21.06
C LYS A 3 4.46 -8.35 -20.17
N SER A 4 5.22 -9.41 -20.36
CA SER A 4 5.13 -10.56 -19.45
C SER A 4 6.22 -10.37 -18.40
N ASP A 5 5.80 -10.09 -17.17
CA ASP A 5 6.70 -10.15 -16.01
C ASP A 5 7.46 -11.47 -16.02
N ARG A 6 8.69 -11.47 -15.48
CA ARG A 6 9.52 -12.69 -15.40
C ARG A 6 8.83 -13.81 -14.61
N TYR A 7 7.89 -13.45 -13.73
CA TYR A 7 7.07 -14.36 -12.95
C TYR A 7 5.60 -13.93 -13.03
N SER A 8 4.70 -14.90 -13.11
CA SER A 8 3.25 -14.65 -13.01
C SER A 8 2.88 -14.46 -11.55
N THR A 9 2.67 -13.22 -11.12
CA THR A 9 2.26 -12.88 -9.76
C THR A 9 0.77 -12.56 -9.64
N SER A 10 0.00 -12.67 -10.72
CA SER A 10 -1.44 -12.30 -10.76
C SER A 10 -2.32 -13.05 -9.76
N SER A 11 -1.88 -14.23 -9.30
CA SER A 11 -2.54 -15.01 -8.26
C SER A 11 -2.24 -14.53 -6.83
N LEU A 12 -1.20 -13.71 -6.65
CA LEU A 12 -0.77 -13.23 -5.34
C LEU A 12 -1.59 -12.00 -4.91
N PRO A 13 -2.02 -11.91 -3.64
CA PRO A 13 -2.72 -10.74 -3.11
C PRO A 13 -1.95 -9.43 -3.31
N GLU A 14 -0.63 -9.47 -3.21
CA GLU A 14 0.29 -8.33 -3.36
C GLU A 14 0.34 -7.78 -4.79
N ALA A 15 -0.16 -8.54 -5.78
CA ALA A 15 -0.29 -8.10 -7.16
C ALA A 15 -1.74 -7.67 -7.51
N GLN A 16 -2.63 -7.59 -6.52
CA GLN A 16 -4.01 -7.15 -6.70
C GLN A 16 -4.17 -5.68 -6.36
N PHE A 17 -5.01 -4.99 -7.15
CA PHE A 17 -5.27 -3.56 -7.00
C PHE A 17 -6.71 -3.30 -6.58
N GLU A 18 -6.93 -2.19 -5.87
CA GLU A 18 -8.26 -1.78 -5.44
C GLU A 18 -9.13 -1.42 -6.65
N HIS A 19 -10.40 -1.83 -6.65
CA HIS A 19 -11.29 -1.60 -7.79
C HIS A 19 -11.52 -0.10 -7.99
N GLY A 20 -11.27 0.40 -9.21
CA GLY A 20 -11.36 1.82 -9.54
C GLY A 20 -10.07 2.63 -9.29
N SER A 21 -9.00 1.99 -8.79
CA SER A 21 -7.70 2.65 -8.60
C SER A 21 -6.89 2.85 -9.89
N ARG A 22 -7.28 2.16 -10.97
CA ARG A 22 -6.52 2.07 -12.24
C ARG A 22 -5.14 1.43 -12.08
N GLY A 23 -5.00 0.48 -11.15
CA GLY A 23 -3.73 -0.21 -10.91
C GLY A 23 -2.72 0.63 -10.12
N ARG A 24 -3.17 1.66 -9.40
CA ARG A 24 -2.30 2.59 -8.67
C ARG A 24 -2.28 2.36 -7.17
N VAL A 25 -3.31 1.72 -6.64
CA VAL A 25 -3.45 1.46 -5.20
C VAL A 25 -3.65 -0.03 -5.03
N LEU A 26 -2.81 -0.65 -4.19
CA LEU A 26 -2.95 -2.06 -3.84
C LEU A 26 -4.28 -2.31 -3.13
N LYS A 27 -4.79 -3.52 -3.27
CA LYS A 27 -6.01 -3.95 -2.59
C LYS A 27 -5.85 -3.72 -1.08
N ASN A 28 -6.81 -3.04 -0.48
CA ASN A 28 -6.68 -2.58 0.91
C ASN A 28 -7.99 -2.76 1.70
N LYS A 29 -7.89 -2.71 3.02
CA LYS A 29 -9.03 -2.95 3.92
C LYS A 29 -9.92 -1.72 4.13
N VAL A 30 -9.48 -0.54 3.66
CA VAL A 30 -10.13 0.75 3.90
C VAL A 30 -10.84 1.29 2.67
N GLY A 31 -10.76 0.60 1.53
CA GLY A 31 -11.44 0.95 0.28
C GLY A 31 -10.87 2.18 -0.44
N ILE A 32 -9.65 2.62 -0.10
CA ILE A 32 -9.00 3.77 -0.72
C ILE A 32 -8.61 3.43 -2.16
N LYS A 33 -8.95 4.32 -3.10
CA LYS A 33 -8.73 4.10 -4.55
C LYS A 33 -7.73 5.07 -5.16
N ARG A 34 -7.43 6.17 -4.49
CA ARG A 34 -6.53 7.21 -5.00
C ARG A 34 -5.19 7.13 -4.29
N GLY A 35 -4.10 7.23 -5.04
CA GLY A 35 -2.73 7.18 -4.48
C GLY A 35 -2.52 8.22 -3.38
N LYS A 36 -2.89 9.48 -3.65
CA LYS A 36 -2.79 10.58 -2.67
C LYS A 36 -3.50 10.28 -1.34
N GLU A 37 -4.69 9.69 -1.39
CA GLU A 37 -5.44 9.33 -0.17
C GLU A 37 -4.74 8.18 0.58
N MET A 38 -4.10 7.25 -0.14
CA MET A 38 -3.32 6.17 0.47
C MET A 38 -2.06 6.72 1.14
N ASP A 39 -1.32 7.60 0.44
CA ASP A 39 -0.10 8.22 0.96
C ASP A 39 -0.40 9.01 2.26
N GLU A 40 -1.50 9.76 2.30
CA GLU A 40 -1.96 10.48 3.50
C GLU A 40 -2.31 9.50 4.63
N ALA A 41 -3.05 8.43 4.34
CA ALA A 41 -3.42 7.42 5.34
C ALA A 41 -2.21 6.67 5.91
N GLU A 42 -1.26 6.30 5.06
CA GLU A 42 -0.01 5.63 5.47
C GLU A 42 0.88 6.55 6.29
N SER A 43 0.98 7.84 5.92
CA SER A 43 1.74 8.83 6.69
C SER A 43 1.18 9.03 8.09
N VAL A 44 -0.15 9.13 8.22
CA VAL A 44 -0.83 9.23 9.53
C VAL A 44 -0.61 7.96 10.35
N ALA A 45 -0.78 6.78 9.74
CA ALA A 45 -0.55 5.52 10.42
C ALA A 45 0.89 5.36 10.91
N LEU A 46 1.86 5.80 10.11
CA LEU A 46 3.28 5.81 10.46
C LEU A 46 3.55 6.74 11.65
N ALA A 47 3.06 7.98 11.63
CA ALA A 47 3.23 8.90 12.74
C ALA A 47 2.67 8.33 14.05
N VAL A 48 1.46 7.77 14.01
CA VAL A 48 0.83 7.10 15.17
C VAL A 48 1.64 5.90 15.64
N ALA A 49 2.23 5.12 14.73
CA ALA A 49 3.06 3.98 15.09
C ALA A 49 4.35 4.44 15.78
N ILE A 50 5.01 5.47 15.26
CA ILE A 50 6.22 6.06 15.84
C ILE A 50 5.96 6.61 17.24
N ASP A 51 4.84 7.32 17.45
CA ASP A 51 4.44 7.84 18.75
C ASP A 51 4.17 6.74 19.79
N LYS A 52 3.90 5.51 19.35
CA LYS A 52 3.68 4.34 20.21
C LYS A 52 4.94 3.51 20.43
N LEU A 53 6.01 3.71 19.64
CA LEU A 53 7.25 2.98 19.85
C LEU A 53 7.89 3.37 21.19
N PRO A 54 8.50 2.43 21.93
CA PRO A 54 9.33 2.76 23.09
C PRO A 54 10.48 3.69 22.67
N LEU A 55 10.92 4.58 23.58
CA LEU A 55 11.95 5.59 23.29
C LEU A 55 13.25 4.97 22.73
N GLU A 56 13.58 3.75 23.14
CA GLU A 56 14.77 3.01 22.68
C GLU A 56 14.69 2.56 21.21
N GLN A 57 13.51 2.57 20.61
CA GLN A 57 13.24 2.17 19.22
C GLN A 57 12.82 3.36 18.34
N ARG A 58 12.78 4.58 18.91
CA ARG A 58 12.65 5.83 18.16
C ARG A 58 14.08 6.26 17.81
N LEU A 59 14.50 6.00 16.57
CA LEU A 59 15.83 6.36 16.05
C LEU A 59 16.14 7.85 16.18
#